data_AF-A0AA38HIL2-F1
#
_entry.id   AF-A0AA38HIL2-F1
#
_cell.length_a   1.000
_cell.length_b   1.000
_cell.length_c   1.000
_cell.angle_alpha   90.00
_cell.angle_beta   90.00
_cell.angle_gamma   90.00
#
_symmetry.space_group_name_H-M   'P 1'
#
loop_
_entity.id
_entity.type
_entity.pdbx_description
1 polymer ?
#
loop_
_entity_poly.entity_id
_entity_poly.type
_entity_poly.pdbx_seq_one_letter_code
_entity_poly.pdbx_strand_id
1 'polypeptide(L)'
;MIPTNIINKFLTRSFSRTTRPGRSQLFDRTNVLNLETIEKVVKHFKSPDHKPVYITTPIYYVNSVPHIGHLHTTLLGDFLARYYRLFGAKVFFTTGTDDHGLKVQHSAARLSQEANISYDRFIRTTDQDHIETVKFVWDILETKGFIFKADYSGWYDANEEVFVPQSFIEADKSDHEKMLNLNTGNVVHWISESNYVFSTEKLRNCIEDWLKSQPCHPKRWSAIYAAHFLSSNNVISLSRPLQRMHWGISVPNDPSQTIYVWLDALTTYLTSAGISNL
;
A
#
# COMPACT_ATOMS: atom_id res chain seq x y z
N MET A 1 -2.53 -2.47 -34.73
CA MET A 1 -1.93 -1.22 -35.25
C MET A 1 -2.69 -0.08 -34.59
N ILE A 2 -2.04 0.80 -33.81
CA ILE A 2 -2.75 1.90 -33.14
C ILE A 2 -3.27 2.84 -34.23
N PRO A 3 -4.58 3.12 -34.29
CA PRO A 3 -5.14 4.06 -35.26
C PRO A 3 -4.44 5.43 -35.18
N THR A 4 -3.98 5.97 -36.31
CA THR A 4 -3.19 7.22 -36.43
C THR A 4 -3.91 8.43 -35.79
N ASN A 5 -5.24 8.39 -35.72
CA ASN A 5 -6.08 9.39 -35.07
C ASN A 5 -5.90 9.43 -33.53
N ILE A 6 -5.54 8.33 -32.88
CA ILE A 6 -5.29 8.28 -31.41
C ILE A 6 -3.97 8.97 -31.07
N ILE A 7 -2.92 8.74 -31.87
CA ILE A 7 -1.59 9.37 -31.71
C ILE A 7 -1.72 10.90 -31.83
N ASN A 8 -2.44 11.38 -32.85
CA ASN A 8 -2.65 12.81 -33.06
C ASN A 8 -3.46 13.48 -31.94
N LYS A 9 -4.40 12.76 -31.31
CA LYS A 9 -5.22 13.27 -30.20
C LYS A 9 -4.43 13.40 -28.89
N PHE A 10 -3.44 12.53 -28.68
CA PHE A 10 -2.56 12.54 -27.51
C PHE A 10 -1.52 13.67 -27.58
N LEU A 11 -0.97 13.91 -28.78
CA LEU A 11 0.00 14.98 -29.04
C LEU A 11 -0.62 16.38 -29.01
N THR A 12 -1.90 16.53 -29.36
CA THR A 12 -2.55 17.85 -29.41
C THR A 12 -3.14 18.29 -28.06
N ARG A 13 -3.57 17.37 -27.19
CA ARG A 13 -4.17 17.73 -25.89
C ARG A 13 -3.17 18.01 -24.76
N SER A 14 -1.94 17.52 -24.85
CA SER A 14 -0.99 17.53 -23.72
C SER A 14 -0.09 18.77 -23.64
N PHE A 15 -0.17 19.70 -24.60
CA PHE A 15 0.84 20.77 -24.74
C PHE A 15 0.31 22.21 -24.67
N SER A 16 -0.99 22.43 -24.38
CA SER A 16 -1.55 23.77 -24.22
C SER A 16 -1.93 24.08 -22.76
N ARG A 17 -0.95 24.36 -21.89
CA ARG A 17 -1.10 25.34 -20.81
C ARG A 17 0.20 25.54 -20.02
N THR A 18 0.46 26.80 -19.71
CA THR A 18 1.49 27.35 -18.80
C THR A 18 2.95 27.38 -19.29
N THR A 19 3.32 28.48 -19.94
CA THR A 19 4.70 29.01 -19.86
C THR A 19 4.68 30.28 -19.01
N ARG A 20 5.37 30.27 -17.86
CA ARG A 20 5.73 31.51 -17.14
C ARG A 20 6.79 32.27 -17.95
N PRO A 21 6.78 33.62 -17.96
CA PRO A 21 7.82 34.39 -18.65
C PRO A 21 9.13 34.30 -17.85
N GLY A 22 10.24 33.95 -18.52
CA GLY A 22 11.60 34.12 -17.95
C GLY A 22 12.52 32.91 -17.88
N ARG A 23 12.11 31.71 -18.34
CA ARG A 23 13.01 30.55 -18.51
C ARG A 23 12.76 29.87 -19.85
N SER A 24 13.19 30.51 -20.93
CA SER A 24 13.29 29.89 -22.25
C SER A 24 14.66 29.25 -22.39
N GLN A 25 14.72 27.99 -22.85
CA GLN A 25 15.89 27.21 -23.27
C GLN A 25 16.48 26.17 -22.29
N LEU A 26 15.69 25.19 -21.84
CA LEU A 26 16.25 23.91 -21.37
C LEU A 26 15.66 22.66 -22.03
N PHE A 27 14.63 22.81 -22.87
CA PHE A 27 14.12 21.72 -23.69
C PHE A 27 13.88 22.24 -25.10
N ASP A 28 14.72 21.81 -26.03
CA ASP A 28 14.44 21.94 -27.45
C ASP A 28 13.14 21.20 -27.77
N ARG A 29 12.10 21.99 -28.10
CA ARG A 29 10.75 21.50 -28.40
C ARG A 29 10.67 20.79 -29.76
N THR A 30 11.75 20.73 -30.53
CA THR A 30 11.79 20.04 -31.82
C THR A 30 12.22 18.57 -31.72
N ASN A 31 12.75 18.13 -30.56
CA ASN A 31 13.05 16.72 -30.27
C ASN A 31 11.87 15.96 -29.65
N VAL A 32 10.65 16.28 -30.09
CA VAL A 32 9.52 15.38 -29.90
C VAL A 32 9.81 14.14 -30.74
N LEU A 33 9.92 12.98 -30.09
CA LEU A 33 10.11 11.67 -30.71
C LEU A 33 9.49 11.63 -32.10
N ASN A 34 10.30 11.52 -33.16
CA ASN A 34 9.77 11.48 -34.52
C ASN A 34 8.85 10.25 -34.67
N LEU A 35 7.91 10.30 -35.63
CA LEU A 35 6.91 9.24 -35.83
C LEU A 35 7.55 7.86 -35.97
N GLU A 36 8.70 7.75 -36.62
CA GLU A 36 9.46 6.49 -36.72
C GLU A 36 9.94 5.96 -35.36
N THR A 37 10.39 6.84 -34.47
CA THR A 37 10.83 6.46 -33.11
C THR A 37 9.62 6.05 -32.28
N ILE A 38 8.51 6.78 -32.37
CA ILE A 38 7.24 6.39 -31.75
C ILE A 38 6.80 5.02 -32.27
N GLU A 39 6.85 4.78 -33.58
CA GLU A 39 6.48 3.49 -34.17
C GLU A 39 7.42 2.35 -33.74
N LYS A 40 8.73 2.58 -33.67
CA LYS A 40 9.71 1.58 -33.17
C LYS A 40 9.45 1.23 -31.71
N VAL A 41 9.15 2.23 -30.88
CA VAL A 41 8.82 2.05 -29.47
C VAL A 41 7.47 1.34 -29.32
N VAL A 42 6.43 1.79 -30.03
CA VAL A 42 5.09 1.19 -30.04
C VAL A 42 5.10 -0.25 -30.58
N LYS A 43 5.95 -0.59 -31.56
CA LYS A 43 6.09 -1.96 -32.07
C LYS A 43 6.58 -2.95 -31.01
N HIS A 44 7.35 -2.49 -30.02
CA HIS A 44 7.76 -3.34 -28.89
C HIS A 44 6.64 -3.53 -27.86
N PHE A 45 5.65 -2.63 -27.86
CA PHE A 45 4.51 -2.70 -26.97
C PHE A 45 3.41 -3.55 -27.58
N LYS A 46 3.22 -4.75 -27.02
CA LYS A 46 2.08 -5.61 -27.38
C LYS A 46 0.80 -4.98 -26.84
N SER A 47 -0.24 -4.94 -27.68
CA SER A 47 -1.57 -4.58 -27.22
C SER A 47 -1.92 -5.49 -26.03
N PRO A 48 -2.19 -4.93 -24.85
CA PRO A 48 -2.72 -5.73 -23.76
C PRO A 48 -4.09 -6.31 -24.14
N ASP A 49 -4.41 -7.45 -23.51
CA ASP A 49 -5.74 -8.05 -23.54
C ASP A 49 -6.79 -6.98 -23.16
N HIS A 50 -7.98 -6.99 -23.79
CA HIS A 50 -9.03 -5.98 -23.56
C HIS A 50 -9.77 -6.18 -22.23
N LYS A 51 -9.24 -7.04 -21.36
CA LYS A 51 -9.76 -7.25 -20.01
C LYS A 51 -9.67 -5.96 -19.19
N PRO A 52 -10.65 -5.71 -18.30
CA PRO A 52 -10.55 -4.63 -17.33
C PRO A 52 -9.26 -4.75 -16.52
N VAL A 53 -8.57 -3.63 -16.33
CA VAL A 53 -7.30 -3.58 -15.62
C VAL A 53 -7.47 -2.77 -14.35
N TYR A 54 -7.13 -3.36 -13.22
CA TYR A 54 -7.09 -2.71 -11.92
C TYR A 54 -5.65 -2.45 -11.51
N ILE A 55 -5.30 -1.18 -11.31
CA ILE A 55 -3.96 -0.73 -10.93
C ILE A 55 -4.06 -0.04 -9.59
N THR A 56 -3.16 -0.38 -8.67
CA THR A 56 -3.07 0.27 -7.36
C THR A 56 -1.64 0.77 -7.11
N THR A 57 -1.52 1.83 -6.33
CA THR A 57 -0.29 2.13 -5.60
C THR A 57 -0.48 1.75 -4.13
N PRO A 58 0.59 1.66 -3.33
CA PRO A 58 0.43 1.80 -1.89
C PRO A 58 -0.35 3.08 -1.56
N ILE A 59 -1.05 3.05 -0.43
CA ILE A 59 -1.49 4.27 0.23
C ILE A 59 -0.34 4.85 1.06
N TYR A 60 -0.24 6.16 1.11
CA TYR A 60 0.90 6.84 1.74
C TYR A 60 0.55 7.34 3.13
N TYR A 61 1.43 7.07 4.10
CA TYR A 61 1.30 7.59 5.46
C TYR A 61 1.39 9.12 5.47
N VAL A 62 0.46 9.73 6.19
CA VAL A 62 0.40 11.19 6.39
C VAL A 62 1.25 11.67 7.58
N ASN A 63 2.38 11.02 7.85
CA ASN A 63 3.31 11.43 8.90
C ASN A 63 4.48 12.29 8.39
N SER A 64 4.69 12.36 7.08
CA SER A 64 5.83 13.07 6.47
C SER A 64 5.45 13.79 5.19
N VAL A 65 6.25 14.80 4.82
CA VAL A 65 6.08 15.52 3.56
C VAL A 65 6.29 14.55 2.40
N PRO A 66 5.42 14.57 1.38
CA PRO A 66 5.59 13.72 0.22
C PRO A 66 6.96 13.90 -0.44
N HIS A 67 7.69 12.80 -0.62
CA HIS A 67 9.01 12.78 -1.23
C HIS A 67 9.01 11.95 -2.52
N ILE A 68 10.18 11.85 -3.16
CA ILE A 68 10.37 11.18 -4.44
C ILE A 68 9.91 9.71 -4.45
N GLY A 69 9.91 9.03 -3.30
CA GLY A 69 9.47 7.65 -3.18
C GLY A 69 7.97 7.49 -3.43
N HIS A 70 7.16 8.41 -2.90
CA HIS A 70 5.72 8.45 -3.17
C HIS A 70 5.47 8.72 -4.64
N LEU A 71 6.07 9.80 -5.18
CA LEU A 71 5.89 10.22 -6.57
C LEU A 71 6.29 9.13 -7.56
N HIS A 72 7.44 8.49 -7.34
CA HIS A 72 7.97 7.47 -8.23
C HIS A 72 6.97 6.32 -8.41
N THR A 73 6.44 5.81 -7.31
CA THR A 73 5.46 4.72 -7.35
C THR A 73 4.16 5.15 -8.00
N THR A 74 3.65 6.34 -7.68
CA THR A 74 2.44 6.90 -8.32
C THR A 74 2.62 7.09 -9.83
N LEU A 75 3.80 7.56 -10.26
CA LEU A 75 4.13 7.78 -11.66
C LEU A 75 4.19 6.46 -12.45
N LEU A 76 4.72 5.39 -11.86
CA LEU A 76 4.68 4.06 -12.48
C LEU A 76 3.25 3.56 -12.66
N GLY A 77 2.39 3.74 -11.64
CA GLY A 77 0.97 3.43 -11.74
C GLY A 77 0.28 4.23 -12.85
N ASP A 78 0.55 5.53 -12.93
CA ASP A 78 0.00 6.41 -13.96
C ASP A 78 0.47 6.03 -15.37
N PHE A 79 1.75 5.73 -15.53
CA PHE A 79 2.31 5.25 -16.80
C PHE A 79 1.58 4.01 -17.27
N LEU A 80 1.40 3.00 -16.40
CA LEU A 80 0.66 1.79 -16.73
C LEU A 80 -0.80 2.09 -17.06
N ALA A 81 -1.46 2.93 -16.26
CA ALA A 81 -2.86 3.28 -16.50
C ALA A 81 -3.05 3.95 -17.87
N ARG A 82 -2.19 4.90 -18.21
CA ARG A 82 -2.18 5.56 -19.53
C ARG A 82 -1.85 4.60 -20.65
N TYR A 83 -0.89 3.69 -20.44
CA TYR A 83 -0.54 2.64 -21.40
C TYR A 83 -1.76 1.78 -21.74
N TYR A 84 -2.43 1.20 -20.74
CA TYR A 84 -3.61 0.36 -20.97
C TYR A 84 -4.78 1.15 -21.59
N ARG A 85 -5.02 2.39 -21.14
CA ARG A 85 -6.04 3.27 -21.74
C ARG A 85 -5.75 3.60 -23.21
N LEU A 86 -4.48 3.80 -23.58
CA LEU A 86 -4.05 4.08 -24.96
C LEU A 86 -4.41 2.93 -25.91
N PHE A 87 -4.36 1.69 -25.41
CA PHE A 87 -4.74 0.49 -26.16
C PHE A 87 -6.22 0.10 -26.02
N GLY A 88 -7.05 0.99 -25.44
CA GLY A 88 -8.50 0.81 -25.38
C GLY A 88 -9.01 -0.09 -24.24
N ALA A 89 -8.16 -0.49 -23.29
CA ALA A 89 -8.61 -1.24 -22.14
C ALA A 89 -9.42 -0.36 -21.16
N LYS A 90 -10.41 -0.94 -20.48
CA LYS A 90 -11.07 -0.31 -19.35
C LYS A 90 -10.12 -0.35 -18.15
N VAL A 91 -9.69 0.81 -17.67
CA VAL A 91 -8.73 0.93 -16.56
C VAL A 91 -9.41 1.54 -15.35
N PHE A 92 -9.11 1.00 -14.18
CA PHE A 92 -9.37 1.62 -12.90
C PHE A 92 -8.05 1.71 -12.12
N PHE A 93 -7.56 2.93 -11.91
CA PHE A 93 -6.32 3.22 -11.21
C PHE A 93 -6.62 3.94 -9.89
N THR A 94 -6.27 3.31 -8.78
CA THR A 94 -6.44 3.90 -7.43
C THR A 94 -5.09 4.20 -6.78
N THR A 95 -5.05 5.32 -6.07
CA THR A 95 -3.97 5.75 -5.18
C THR A 95 -4.60 6.32 -3.91
N GLY A 96 -3.84 6.67 -2.88
CA GLY A 96 -4.47 7.15 -1.65
C GLY A 96 -3.53 7.44 -0.50
N THR A 97 -4.14 7.68 0.66
CA THR A 97 -3.45 7.95 1.92
C THR A 97 -3.99 7.10 3.06
N ASP A 98 -3.07 6.75 3.95
CA ASP A 98 -3.38 6.17 5.25
C ASP A 98 -3.52 7.34 6.24
N ASP A 99 -4.77 7.64 6.60
CA ASP A 99 -5.19 8.92 7.19
C ASP A 99 -5.38 8.85 8.71
N HIS A 100 -4.94 7.79 9.36
CA HIS A 100 -5.12 7.68 10.81
C HIS A 100 -4.15 8.53 11.66
N GLY A 101 -3.41 9.44 11.03
CA GLY A 101 -2.57 10.46 11.68
C GLY A 101 -3.05 11.89 11.39
N LEU A 102 -3.07 12.74 12.42
CA LEU A 102 -3.71 14.08 12.39
C LEU A 102 -2.97 15.19 11.62
N LYS A 103 -1.94 14.94 10.77
CA LYS A 103 -1.07 16.06 10.33
C LYS A 103 -0.76 16.25 8.84
N VAL A 104 -0.98 15.31 7.90
CA VAL A 104 -0.45 15.51 6.51
C VAL A 104 -1.43 15.12 5.37
N GLN A 105 -2.74 15.14 5.60
CA GLN A 105 -3.78 14.74 4.62
C GLN A 105 -3.72 15.48 3.27
N HIS A 106 -3.32 16.76 3.25
CA HIS A 106 -3.44 17.60 2.05
C HIS A 106 -2.29 17.49 1.05
N SER A 107 -1.14 16.95 1.43
CA SER A 107 0.06 17.08 0.60
C SER A 107 0.18 15.99 -0.48
N ALA A 108 -0.28 14.77 -0.24
CA ALA A 108 -0.15 13.66 -1.19
C ALA A 108 -1.05 13.86 -2.43
N ALA A 109 -2.32 14.23 -2.21
CA ALA A 109 -3.24 14.56 -3.30
C ALA A 109 -2.72 15.74 -4.15
N ARG A 110 -2.16 16.75 -3.49
CA ARG A 110 -1.57 17.91 -4.17
C ARG A 110 -0.36 17.53 -5.02
N LEU A 111 0.53 16.66 -4.53
CA LEU A 111 1.68 16.19 -5.31
C LEU A 111 1.24 15.46 -6.57
N SER A 112 0.22 14.59 -6.47
CA SER A 112 -0.35 13.90 -7.63
C SER A 112 -0.97 14.86 -8.65
N GLN A 113 -1.61 15.95 -8.19
CA GLN A 113 -2.13 17.00 -9.07
C GLN A 113 -1.01 17.78 -9.78
N GLU A 114 0.03 18.19 -9.03
CA GLU A 114 1.19 18.90 -9.59
C GLU A 114 1.94 18.05 -10.62
N ALA A 115 1.99 16.73 -10.41
CA ALA A 115 2.57 15.75 -11.34
C ALA A 115 1.64 15.30 -12.48
N ASN A 116 0.40 15.82 -12.55
CA ASN A 116 -0.60 15.45 -13.55
C ASN A 116 -0.88 13.93 -13.62
N ILE A 117 -0.98 13.29 -12.45
CA ILE A 117 -1.35 11.88 -12.32
C ILE A 117 -2.83 11.70 -12.68
N SER A 118 -3.14 10.70 -13.51
CA SER A 118 -4.49 10.36 -13.98
C SER A 118 -5.05 9.13 -13.27
N TYR A 119 -5.25 9.24 -11.95
CA TYR A 119 -5.97 8.23 -11.16
C TYR A 119 -7.49 8.35 -11.34
N ASP A 120 -8.21 7.25 -11.15
CA ASP A 120 -9.68 7.18 -11.15
C ASP A 120 -10.25 7.33 -9.73
N ARG A 121 -9.50 6.90 -8.70
CA ARG A 121 -9.86 7.09 -7.28
C ARG A 121 -8.64 7.53 -6.46
N PHE A 122 -8.87 8.48 -5.56
CA PHE A 122 -7.97 8.79 -4.45
C PHE A 122 -8.65 8.36 -3.16
N ILE A 123 -8.29 7.18 -2.63
CA ILE A 123 -8.93 6.61 -1.43
C ILE A 123 -8.25 7.13 -0.16
N ARG A 124 -9.04 7.32 0.89
CA ARG A 124 -8.56 7.65 2.23
C ARG A 124 -9.09 6.59 3.19
N THR A 125 -8.29 6.16 4.17
CA THR A 125 -8.78 5.19 5.17
C THR A 125 -9.87 5.76 6.09
N THR A 126 -10.06 7.08 6.09
CA THR A 126 -11.18 7.74 6.76
C THR A 126 -12.45 7.84 5.90
N ASP A 127 -12.43 7.38 4.64
CA ASP A 127 -13.64 7.37 3.81
C ASP A 127 -14.68 6.42 4.41
N GLN A 128 -15.95 6.84 4.44
CA GLN A 128 -17.01 6.08 5.10
C GLN A 128 -17.22 4.69 4.46
N ASP A 129 -17.15 4.60 3.13
CA ASP A 129 -17.27 3.32 2.42
C ASP A 129 -16.10 2.37 2.74
N HIS A 130 -14.91 2.92 3.00
CA HIS A 130 -13.76 2.14 3.44
C HIS A 130 -13.96 1.59 4.85
N ILE A 131 -14.38 2.42 5.80
CA ILE A 131 -14.65 2.01 7.18
C ILE A 131 -15.69 0.87 7.21
N GLU A 132 -16.75 0.99 6.41
CA GLU A 132 -17.76 -0.06 6.26
C GLU A 132 -17.19 -1.34 5.65
N THR A 133 -16.34 -1.21 4.63
CA THR A 133 -15.66 -2.36 4.01
C THR A 133 -14.73 -3.08 5.00
N VAL A 134 -13.98 -2.34 5.83
CA VAL A 134 -13.08 -2.94 6.83
C VAL A 134 -13.89 -3.76 7.84
N LYS A 135 -15.02 -3.24 8.34
CA LYS A 135 -15.91 -3.97 9.24
C LYS A 135 -16.49 -5.22 8.57
N PHE A 136 -16.92 -5.10 7.32
CA PHE A 136 -17.41 -6.24 6.54
C PHE A 136 -16.35 -7.34 6.37
N VAL A 137 -15.11 -6.95 6.02
CA VAL A 137 -13.99 -7.91 5.90
C VAL A 137 -13.67 -8.55 7.24
N TRP A 138 -13.68 -7.77 8.34
CA TRP A 138 -13.51 -8.29 9.69
C TRP A 138 -14.54 -9.39 10.00
N ASP A 139 -15.82 -9.10 9.79
CA ASP A 139 -16.91 -10.04 10.09
C ASP A 139 -16.79 -11.34 9.30
N ILE A 140 -16.37 -11.28 8.03
CA ILE A 140 -16.10 -12.47 7.21
C ILE A 140 -14.96 -13.30 7.81
N LEU A 141 -13.85 -12.66 8.16
CA LEU A 141 -12.67 -13.34 8.68
C LEU A 141 -12.94 -13.96 10.06
N GLU A 142 -13.67 -13.26 10.92
CA GLU A 142 -14.11 -13.76 12.22
C GLU A 142 -15.10 -14.93 12.07
N THR A 143 -16.13 -14.79 11.24
CA THR A 143 -17.14 -15.84 11.01
C THR A 143 -16.52 -17.12 10.43
N LYS A 144 -15.49 -17.00 9.59
CA LYS A 144 -14.75 -18.15 9.04
C LYS A 144 -13.70 -18.72 10.01
N GLY A 145 -13.57 -18.12 11.19
CA GLY A 145 -12.63 -18.52 12.25
C GLY A 145 -11.17 -18.32 11.84
N PHE A 146 -10.86 -17.27 11.09
CA PHE A 146 -9.49 -16.82 10.87
C PHE A 146 -9.02 -15.84 11.94
N ILE A 147 -9.95 -15.14 12.57
CA ILE A 147 -9.70 -14.20 13.65
C ILE A 147 -10.11 -14.83 14.99
N PHE A 148 -9.26 -14.69 16.00
CA PHE A 148 -9.56 -15.07 17.38
C PHE A 148 -8.79 -14.19 18.35
N LYS A 149 -9.26 -14.13 19.61
CA LYS A 149 -8.59 -13.38 20.67
C LYS A 149 -7.47 -14.22 21.27
N ALA A 150 -6.31 -13.60 21.45
CA ALA A 150 -5.15 -14.23 22.06
C ALA A 150 -4.45 -13.23 22.98
N ASP A 151 -3.84 -13.75 24.06
CA ASP A 151 -2.99 -12.97 24.93
C ASP A 151 -1.56 -13.03 24.40
N TYR A 152 -1.00 -11.86 24.09
CA TYR A 152 0.37 -11.72 23.63
C TYR A 152 1.19 -11.08 24.74
N SER A 153 2.28 -11.73 25.14
CA SER A 153 3.22 -11.18 26.12
C SER A 153 4.65 -11.23 25.59
N GLY A 154 5.39 -10.13 25.75
CA GLY A 154 6.77 -10.05 25.31
C GLY A 154 7.40 -8.68 25.56
N TRP A 155 8.70 -8.60 25.30
CA TRP A 155 9.45 -7.33 25.36
C TRP A 155 9.11 -6.46 24.15
N TYR A 156 8.75 -5.21 24.40
CA TYR A 156 8.37 -4.23 23.38
C TYR A 156 9.29 -3.02 23.43
N ASP A 157 9.87 -2.66 22.29
CA ASP A 157 10.59 -1.41 22.09
C ASP A 157 9.60 -0.35 21.62
N ALA A 158 9.28 0.60 22.49
CA ALA A 158 8.29 1.64 22.20
C ALA A 158 8.78 2.66 21.16
N ASN A 159 10.09 2.78 20.95
CA ASN A 159 10.65 3.73 19.96
C ASN A 159 10.59 3.15 18.54
N GLU A 160 10.82 1.85 18.41
CA GLU A 160 10.76 1.11 17.14
C GLU A 160 9.37 0.50 16.86
N GLU A 161 8.45 0.63 17.81
CA GLU A 161 7.11 0.06 17.81
C GLU A 161 7.07 -1.47 17.55
N VAL A 162 8.12 -2.19 17.93
CA VAL A 162 8.31 -3.62 17.60
C VAL A 162 8.48 -4.49 18.84
N PHE A 163 8.01 -5.73 18.75
CA PHE A 163 8.35 -6.76 19.74
C PHE A 163 9.76 -7.29 19.50
N VAL A 164 10.54 -7.38 20.57
CA VAL A 164 11.94 -7.79 20.54
C VAL A 164 12.05 -9.20 21.12
N PRO A 165 12.64 -10.17 20.40
CA PRO A 165 12.83 -11.51 20.94
C PRO A 165 13.71 -11.50 22.18
N GLN A 166 13.45 -12.41 23.13
CA GLN A 166 14.21 -12.51 24.39
C GLN A 166 15.73 -12.60 24.18
N SER A 167 16.20 -13.22 23.08
CA SER A 167 17.63 -13.33 22.74
C SER A 167 18.30 -11.99 22.40
N PHE A 168 17.52 -10.95 22.14
CA PHE A 168 17.97 -9.59 21.84
C PHE A 168 17.78 -8.64 23.03
N ILE A 169 17.54 -9.18 24.23
CA ILE A 169 17.33 -8.39 25.44
C ILE A 169 18.51 -8.57 26.40
N GLU A 170 19.08 -7.46 26.86
CA GLU A 170 20.08 -7.46 27.93
C GLU A 170 19.68 -6.50 29.07
N ALA A 171 20.13 -6.77 30.29
CA ALA A 171 20.01 -5.82 31.38
C ALA A 171 21.01 -4.68 31.20
N ASP A 172 20.60 -3.44 31.46
CA ASP A 172 21.49 -2.29 31.44
C ASP A 172 22.62 -2.46 32.47
N LYS A 173 23.84 -2.07 32.09
CA LYS A 173 25.05 -2.21 32.92
C LYS A 173 25.08 -1.26 34.11
N SER A 174 24.39 -0.13 34.01
CA SER A 174 24.27 0.90 35.04
C SER A 174 23.03 0.72 35.91
N ASP A 175 21.99 0.06 35.39
CA ASP A 175 20.71 -0.15 36.07
C ASP A 175 20.08 -1.49 35.67
N HIS A 176 20.39 -2.55 36.42
CA HIS A 176 19.95 -3.91 36.09
C HIS A 176 18.42 -4.13 36.12
N GLU A 177 17.63 -3.16 36.57
CA GLU A 177 16.16 -3.20 36.47
C GLU A 177 15.66 -2.82 35.07
N LYS A 178 16.49 -2.13 34.27
CA LYS A 178 16.16 -1.78 32.88
C LYS A 178 16.63 -2.86 31.93
N MET A 179 15.73 -3.21 31.01
CA MET A 179 16.03 -4.10 29.90
C MET A 179 16.23 -3.28 28.63
N LEU A 180 17.23 -3.62 27.84
CA LEU A 180 17.61 -2.94 26.61
C LEU A 180 17.48 -3.87 25.41
N ASN A 181 17.05 -3.30 24.28
CA ASN A 181 17.14 -3.94 22.97
C ASN A 181 18.59 -3.89 22.48
N LEU A 182 19.23 -5.05 22.32
CA LEU A 182 20.62 -5.17 21.86
C LEU A 182 20.89 -4.54 20.50
N ASN A 183 19.87 -4.41 19.64
CA ASN A 183 20.05 -3.84 18.30
C ASN A 183 20.08 -2.31 18.31
N THR A 184 19.37 -1.67 19.24
CA THR A 184 19.16 -0.21 19.25
C THR A 184 19.72 0.49 20.48
N GLY A 185 19.89 -0.25 21.58
CA GLY A 185 20.19 0.29 22.91
C GLY A 185 18.98 0.92 23.61
N ASN A 186 17.79 0.84 23.02
CA ASN A 186 16.58 1.42 23.60
C ASN A 186 16.08 0.59 24.79
N VAL A 187 15.44 1.25 25.75
CA VAL A 187 14.74 0.57 26.85
C VAL A 187 13.51 -0.16 26.30
N VAL A 188 13.36 -1.43 26.69
CA VAL A 188 12.19 -2.25 26.39
C VAL A 188 11.34 -2.49 27.63
N HIS A 189 10.05 -2.71 27.43
CA HIS A 189 9.10 -3.02 28.50
C HIS A 189 8.42 -4.35 28.25
N TRP A 190 8.21 -5.14 29.32
CA TRP A 190 7.37 -6.32 29.22
C TRP A 190 5.91 -5.88 29.11
N ILE A 191 5.28 -6.23 28.00
CA ILE A 191 3.87 -5.94 27.75
C ILE A 191 3.12 -7.26 27.72
N SER A 192 1.93 -7.28 28.33
CA SER A 192 0.95 -8.36 28.20
C SER A 192 -0.37 -7.75 27.75
N GLU A 193 -0.79 -8.05 26.53
CA GLU A 193 -1.98 -7.49 25.89
C GLU A 193 -2.84 -8.58 25.29
N SER A 194 -4.15 -8.52 25.55
CA SER A 194 -5.12 -9.32 24.81
C SER A 194 -5.49 -8.58 23.53
N ASN A 195 -5.30 -9.21 22.39
CA ASN A 195 -5.65 -8.66 21.08
C ASN A 195 -6.23 -9.73 20.16
N TYR A 196 -6.81 -9.28 19.06
CA TYR A 196 -7.27 -10.17 18.01
C TYR A 196 -6.10 -10.50 17.08
N VAL A 197 -5.96 -11.77 16.76
CA VAL A 197 -4.93 -12.29 15.86
C VAL A 197 -5.57 -13.01 14.68
N PHE A 198 -4.88 -12.98 13.54
CA PHE A 198 -5.21 -13.70 12.33
C PHE A 198 -4.24 -14.85 12.12
N SER A 199 -4.75 -16.05 11.90
CA SER A 199 -3.95 -17.23 11.57
C SER A 199 -4.03 -17.55 10.08
N THR A 200 -2.87 -17.67 9.42
CA THR A 200 -2.81 -18.13 8.02
C THR A 200 -2.78 -19.65 7.91
N GLU A 201 -2.89 -20.40 9.01
CA GLU A 201 -2.75 -21.86 9.01
C GLU A 201 -3.72 -22.54 8.03
N LYS A 202 -5.00 -22.15 8.10
CA LYS A 202 -6.05 -22.61 7.18
C LYS A 202 -5.81 -22.21 5.71
N LEU A 203 -4.99 -21.19 5.46
CA LEU A 203 -4.65 -20.71 4.11
C LEU A 203 -3.28 -21.20 3.63
N ARG A 204 -2.51 -21.93 4.45
CA ARG A 204 -1.11 -22.25 4.16
C ARG A 204 -0.94 -22.91 2.79
N ASN A 205 -1.68 -23.98 2.52
CA ASN A 205 -1.58 -24.70 1.25
C ASN A 205 -1.94 -23.79 0.05
N CYS A 206 -3.00 -22.99 0.17
CA CYS A 206 -3.41 -22.06 -0.88
C CYS A 206 -2.36 -20.99 -1.15
N ILE A 207 -1.73 -20.44 -0.11
CA ILE A 207 -0.67 -19.44 -0.23
C ILE A 207 0.58 -20.05 -0.85
N GLU A 208 0.97 -21.26 -0.41
CA GLU A 208 2.12 -21.97 -0.99
C GLU A 208 1.92 -22.25 -2.49
N ASP A 209 0.74 -22.74 -2.88
CA ASP A 209 0.41 -23.00 -4.28
C ASP A 209 0.37 -21.71 -5.11
N TRP A 210 -0.18 -20.63 -4.55
CA TRP A 210 -0.16 -19.33 -5.20
C TRP A 210 1.27 -18.81 -5.38
N LEU A 211 2.16 -18.96 -4.40
CA LEU A 211 3.56 -18.54 -4.49
C LEU A 211 4.36 -19.33 -5.53
N LYS A 212 4.03 -20.61 -5.77
CA LYS A 212 4.61 -21.42 -6.87
C LYS A 212 4.34 -20.82 -8.25
N SER A 213 3.23 -20.08 -8.41
CA SER A 213 2.92 -19.37 -9.66
C SER A 213 3.83 -18.17 -9.95
N GLN A 214 4.71 -17.81 -9.01
CA GLN A 214 5.59 -16.63 -9.06
C GLN A 214 4.83 -15.31 -9.30
N PRO A 215 3.90 -14.94 -8.39
CA PRO A 215 2.99 -13.81 -8.60
C PRO A 215 3.69 -12.45 -8.55
N CYS A 216 4.92 -12.37 -8.03
CA CYS A 216 5.65 -11.12 -7.86
C CYS A 216 6.72 -10.91 -8.95
N HIS A 217 6.90 -9.66 -9.35
CA HIS A 217 7.95 -9.21 -10.25
C HIS A 217 8.88 -8.18 -9.58
N PRO A 218 10.22 -8.27 -9.79
CA PRO A 218 10.95 -9.37 -10.42
C PRO A 218 10.76 -10.72 -9.72
N LYS A 219 10.85 -11.82 -10.48
CA LYS A 219 10.54 -13.19 -10.03
C LYS A 219 11.26 -13.63 -8.76
N ARG A 220 12.45 -13.09 -8.50
CA ARG A 220 13.23 -13.38 -7.29
C ARG A 220 12.46 -13.09 -5.99
N TRP A 221 11.56 -12.12 -5.99
CA TRP A 221 10.81 -11.75 -4.80
C TRP A 221 9.82 -12.84 -4.37
N SER A 222 9.21 -13.55 -5.32
CA SER A 222 8.31 -14.67 -5.01
C SER A 222 9.03 -15.75 -4.20
N ALA A 223 10.28 -16.07 -4.55
CA ALA A 223 11.08 -17.07 -3.83
C ALA A 223 11.47 -16.59 -2.42
N ILE A 224 11.84 -15.31 -2.28
CA ILE A 224 12.17 -14.71 -0.97
C ILE A 224 10.94 -14.71 -0.05
N TYR A 225 9.77 -14.32 -0.56
CA TYR A 225 8.54 -14.31 0.22
C TYR A 225 8.07 -15.72 0.59
N ALA A 226 8.25 -16.71 -0.30
CA ALA A 226 7.98 -18.10 0.03
C ALA A 226 8.88 -18.60 1.17
N ALA A 227 10.19 -18.33 1.12
CA ALA A 227 11.11 -18.71 2.19
C ALA A 227 10.73 -18.06 3.53
N HIS A 228 10.35 -16.78 3.52
CA HIS A 228 9.88 -16.08 4.71
C HIS A 228 8.57 -16.66 5.25
N PHE A 229 7.57 -16.88 4.39
CA PHE A 229 6.26 -17.42 4.79
C PHE A 229 6.35 -18.84 5.37
N LEU A 230 7.27 -19.67 4.85
CA LEU A 230 7.49 -21.03 5.34
C LEU A 230 8.22 -21.05 6.70
N SER A 231 8.97 -20.01 7.03
CA SER A 231 9.74 -19.91 8.28
C SER A 231 9.00 -19.16 9.40
N SER A 232 7.90 -18.46 9.09
CA SER A 232 7.10 -17.72 10.07
C SER A 232 6.06 -18.59 10.79
N ASN A 233 5.74 -18.20 12.04
CA ASN A 233 4.67 -18.80 12.85
C ASN A 233 3.26 -18.41 12.39
N ASN A 234 3.14 -17.56 11.35
CA ASN A 234 1.91 -17.35 10.57
C ASN A 234 0.70 -16.82 11.37
N VAL A 235 0.97 -16.21 12.53
CA VAL A 235 -0.02 -15.50 13.35
C VAL A 235 0.29 -14.02 13.32
N ILE A 236 -0.69 -13.20 12.95
CA ILE A 236 -0.55 -11.77 12.73
C ILE A 236 -1.53 -11.04 13.64
N SER A 237 -1.05 -10.12 14.48
CA SER A 237 -1.94 -9.31 15.31
C SER A 237 -2.71 -8.29 14.46
N LEU A 238 -4.04 -8.29 14.58
CA LEU A 238 -4.98 -7.46 13.84
C LEU A 238 -5.67 -6.39 14.67
N SER A 239 -5.47 -6.35 15.99
CA SER A 239 -5.98 -5.25 16.82
C SER A 239 -4.96 -4.76 17.84
N ARG A 240 -5.23 -3.60 18.42
CA ARG A 240 -4.55 -3.08 19.61
C ARG A 240 -5.59 -2.63 20.63
N PRO A 241 -5.30 -2.72 21.94
CA PRO A 241 -6.16 -2.13 22.94
C PRO A 241 -6.38 -0.63 22.67
N LEU A 242 -7.60 -0.15 22.88
CA LEU A 242 -7.96 1.25 22.68
C LEU A 242 -7.06 2.18 23.50
N GLN A 243 -6.57 1.75 24.67
CA GLN A 243 -5.64 2.55 25.49
C GLN A 243 -4.29 2.78 24.80
N ARG A 244 -3.89 1.89 23.89
CA ARG A 244 -2.61 1.96 23.15
C ARG A 244 -2.78 2.65 21.80
N MET A 245 -3.94 2.49 21.18
CA MET A 245 -4.27 3.01 19.86
C MET A 245 -5.67 3.63 19.90
N HIS A 246 -5.73 4.92 20.21
CA HIS A 246 -6.97 5.69 20.30
C HIS A 246 -7.55 6.08 18.92
N TRP A 247 -6.70 6.12 17.89
CA TRP A 247 -7.07 6.43 16.52
C TRP A 247 -7.23 5.15 15.72
N GLY A 248 -8.25 5.05 14.86
CA GLY A 248 -8.48 3.88 14.01
C GLY A 248 -9.94 3.44 14.01
N ILE A 249 -10.22 2.32 13.35
CA ILE A 249 -11.55 1.72 13.27
C ILE A 249 -11.74 0.78 14.45
N SER A 250 -12.78 0.96 15.26
CA SER A 250 -13.09 0.03 16.36
C SER A 250 -13.43 -1.36 15.83
N VAL A 251 -12.97 -2.39 16.54
CA VAL A 251 -13.34 -3.79 16.26
C VAL A 251 -14.86 -3.95 16.40
N PRO A 252 -15.55 -4.57 15.42
CA PRO A 252 -16.97 -4.89 15.54
C PRO A 252 -17.25 -5.65 16.84
N ASN A 253 -18.24 -5.19 17.61
CA ASN A 253 -18.65 -5.79 18.89
C ASN A 253 -17.61 -5.79 20.03
N ASP A 254 -16.41 -5.23 19.86
CA ASP A 254 -15.42 -5.03 20.94
C ASP A 254 -14.82 -3.60 20.88
N PRO A 255 -15.48 -2.58 21.46
CA PRO A 255 -14.99 -1.21 21.42
C PRO A 255 -13.73 -0.98 22.28
N SER A 256 -13.30 -1.98 23.06
CA SER A 256 -12.03 -1.91 23.79
C SER A 256 -10.82 -2.14 22.89
N GLN A 257 -11.04 -2.50 21.63
CA GLN A 257 -10.01 -2.82 20.65
C GLN A 257 -10.16 -1.96 19.38
N THR A 258 -9.03 -1.53 18.85
CA THR A 258 -8.91 -0.82 17.59
C THR A 258 -8.27 -1.74 16.55
N ILE A 259 -8.84 -1.80 15.35
CA ILE A 259 -8.28 -2.54 14.21
C ILE A 259 -6.91 -1.95 13.87
N TYR A 260 -5.92 -2.83 13.77
CA TYR A 260 -4.54 -2.46 13.49
C TYR A 260 -4.36 -2.14 12.00
N VAL A 261 -3.39 -1.26 11.73
CA VAL A 261 -3.18 -0.59 10.44
C VAL A 261 -3.10 -1.53 9.23
N TRP A 262 -2.60 -2.76 9.40
CA TRP A 262 -2.45 -3.68 8.26
C TRP A 262 -3.77 -4.11 7.64
N LEU A 263 -4.78 -4.48 8.46
CA LEU A 263 -6.08 -4.89 7.90
C LEU A 263 -6.80 -3.69 7.27
N ASP A 264 -6.73 -2.55 7.94
CA ASP A 264 -7.28 -1.27 7.50
C ASP A 264 -6.70 -0.88 6.12
N ALA A 265 -5.40 -0.61 6.07
CA ALA A 265 -4.69 -0.15 4.88
C ALA A 265 -4.80 -1.12 3.70
N LEU A 266 -4.66 -2.43 3.91
CA LEU A 266 -4.76 -3.42 2.82
C LEU A 266 -6.19 -3.54 2.26
N THR A 267 -7.21 -3.26 3.08
CA THR A 267 -8.61 -3.31 2.64
C THR A 267 -8.95 -2.17 1.67
N THR A 268 -8.14 -1.11 1.59
CA THR A 268 -8.36 -0.01 0.63
C THR A 268 -8.42 -0.50 -0.82
N TYR A 269 -7.64 -1.55 -1.15
CA TYR A 269 -7.66 -2.18 -2.47
C TYR A 269 -8.98 -2.88 -2.76
N LEU A 270 -9.62 -3.47 -1.73
CA LEU A 270 -10.92 -4.12 -1.86
C LEU A 270 -12.06 -3.11 -1.89
N THR A 271 -11.99 -2.05 -1.08
CA THR A 271 -12.93 -0.93 -1.11
C THR A 271 -12.96 -0.28 -2.49
N SER A 272 -11.78 0.02 -3.04
CA SER A 272 -11.65 0.59 -4.38
C SER A 272 -12.19 -0.34 -5.47
N ALA A 273 -12.10 -1.66 -5.28
CA ALA A 273 -12.69 -2.65 -6.18
C ALA A 273 -14.21 -2.85 -6.02
N GLY A 274 -14.81 -2.27 -4.96
CA GLY A 274 -16.26 -2.32 -4.71
C GLY A 274 -16.77 -3.61 -4.06
N ILE A 275 -15.93 -4.29 -3.27
CA ILE A 275 -16.27 -5.60 -2.67
C ILE A 275 -17.49 -5.55 -1.73
N SER A 276 -17.79 -4.41 -1.11
CA SER A 276 -18.92 -4.22 -0.20
C SER A 276 -20.29 -4.27 -0.90
N ASN A 277 -20.31 -4.36 -2.24
CA ASN A 277 -21.51 -4.55 -3.05
C ASN A 277 -21.73 -6.00 -3.50
N LEU A 278 -20.94 -6.97 -2.98
CA LEU A 278 -21.07 -8.41 -3.24
C LEU A 278 -21.81 -9.11 -2.10
#